data_AF-A0A1D7UCU2-F1
#
_entry.id   AF-A0A1D7UCU2-F1
#
_cell.length_a   1.000
_cell.length_b   1.000
_cell.length_c   1.000
_cell.angle_alpha   90.00
_cell.angle_beta   90.00
_cell.angle_gamma   90.00
#
_symmetry.space_group_name_H-M   'P 1'
#
loop_
_entity.id
_entity.type
_entity.pdbx_description
1 polymer ?
#
loop_
_entity_poly.entity_id
_entity_poly.type
_entity_poly.pdbx_seq_one_letter_code
_entity_poly.pdbx_strand_id
1 'polypeptide(L)'
;MAHFGAAVLVSIVADIGAAAEADRATQSEQPGFYSPKDSQQSPPLRVEVIEGVKFRDIETGDVYRLYGIDACAPAQRATLGRQPWPCGVMATAWLVSATLGKWIACAKIHETDGVIQARCASSQHGDLGATMLREGLAVAVPVEPPLRTYAALEQDARKAYRGLWASRFQMPGEFRRNAAATPTEVEGGRP
;
A
#
# COMPACT_ATOMS: atom_id res chain seq x y z
N MET A 1 85.70 -7.41 -26.76
CA MET A 1 84.36 -6.98 -27.21
C MET A 1 84.02 -7.88 -28.40
N ALA A 2 83.53 -9.13 -28.24
CA ALA A 2 82.17 -9.55 -27.86
C ALA A 2 81.10 -8.83 -28.72
N HIS A 3 80.22 -9.41 -29.55
CA HIS A 3 79.80 -10.80 -29.84
C HIS A 3 79.13 -10.89 -31.24
N PHE A 4 78.97 -12.14 -31.71
CA PHE A 4 78.28 -12.68 -32.90
C PHE A 4 76.76 -12.42 -32.99
N GLY A 5 76.19 -12.63 -34.19
CA GLY A 5 74.81 -13.15 -34.40
C GLY A 5 74.09 -12.51 -35.60
N ALA A 6 74.16 -13.06 -36.81
CA ALA A 6 73.37 -14.16 -37.40
C ALA A 6 71.90 -13.81 -37.72
N ALA A 7 71.59 -13.80 -39.02
CA ALA A 7 70.27 -13.66 -39.61
C ALA A 7 69.56 -15.02 -39.73
N VAL A 8 68.24 -15.09 -39.54
CA VAL A 8 67.35 -16.05 -40.21
C VAL A 8 65.94 -15.45 -40.32
N LEU A 9 65.41 -15.39 -41.56
CA LEU A 9 64.00 -15.22 -41.92
C LEU A 9 63.41 -16.61 -42.17
N VAL A 10 62.30 -16.96 -41.52
CA VAL A 10 61.33 -17.98 -42.00
C VAL A 10 59.93 -17.58 -41.53
N SER A 11 58.96 -17.73 -42.44
CA SER A 11 57.57 -17.28 -42.37
C SER A 11 56.58 -18.38 -41.92
N ILE A 12 55.41 -17.92 -41.45
CA ILE A 12 54.05 -18.53 -41.48
C ILE A 12 53.79 -19.75 -40.56
N VAL A 13 52.86 -19.62 -39.61
CA VAL A 13 51.48 -20.16 -39.66
C VAL A 13 50.61 -19.53 -38.57
N ALA A 14 49.35 -19.27 -38.91
CA ALA A 14 48.28 -18.88 -38.00
C ALA A 14 47.78 -20.10 -37.23
N ASP A 15 47.54 -19.93 -35.92
CA ASP A 15 46.68 -20.84 -35.17
C ASP A 15 45.62 -20.07 -34.39
N ILE A 16 44.41 -20.61 -34.53
CA ILE A 16 43.13 -20.09 -34.11
C ILE A 16 42.87 -20.60 -32.69
N GLY A 17 42.53 -19.71 -31.77
CA GLY A 17 42.13 -20.08 -30.41
C GLY A 17 41.16 -19.07 -29.82
N ALA A 18 39.86 -19.35 -29.94
CA ALA A 18 38.78 -18.59 -29.33
C ALA A 18 38.50 -19.11 -27.91
N ALA A 19 38.33 -18.20 -26.94
CA ALA A 19 37.50 -18.34 -25.73
C ALA A 19 37.44 -16.96 -25.04
N ALA A 20 36.38 -16.19 -25.26
CA ALA A 20 35.21 -16.13 -24.37
C ALA A 20 35.46 -15.32 -23.10
N GLU A 21 35.40 -13.99 -23.20
CA GLU A 21 34.93 -13.15 -22.09
C GLU A 21 33.45 -12.94 -22.32
N ALA A 22 32.68 -13.73 -21.56
CA ALA A 22 31.25 -13.84 -21.65
C ALA A 22 30.55 -12.50 -21.43
N ASP A 23 29.60 -12.23 -22.32
CA ASP A 23 28.49 -11.31 -22.17
C ASP A 23 27.97 -11.28 -20.72
N ARG A 24 28.20 -10.17 -20.03
CA ARG A 24 27.51 -9.84 -18.79
C ARG A 24 26.25 -9.04 -19.11
N ALA A 25 25.31 -9.65 -19.80
CA ALA A 25 23.91 -9.22 -19.85
C ALA A 25 23.08 -10.27 -20.59
N THR A 26 21.90 -10.58 -20.06
CA THR A 26 20.85 -11.43 -20.68
C THR A 26 20.99 -12.94 -20.46
N GLN A 27 20.77 -13.40 -19.22
CA GLN A 27 20.52 -14.81 -18.90
C GLN A 27 19.18 -15.06 -18.16
N SER A 28 18.19 -14.16 -18.26
CA SER A 28 16.95 -14.29 -17.46
C SER A 28 15.76 -14.96 -18.16
N GLU A 29 15.82 -15.23 -19.47
CA GLU A 29 14.71 -15.85 -20.20
C GLU A 29 15.17 -17.13 -20.90
N GLN A 30 15.54 -18.15 -20.11
CA GLN A 30 15.70 -19.50 -20.64
C GLN A 30 14.33 -20.20 -20.71
N PRO A 31 13.93 -20.78 -21.86
CA PRO A 31 12.69 -21.52 -21.99
C PRO A 31 12.63 -22.66 -20.97
N GLY A 32 11.53 -22.75 -20.22
CA GLY A 32 11.31 -23.81 -19.22
C GLY A 32 11.81 -23.50 -17.80
N PHE A 33 12.46 -22.36 -17.57
CA PHE A 33 12.84 -21.94 -16.22
C PHE A 33 11.83 -20.94 -15.66
N TYR A 34 11.31 -21.22 -14.46
CA TYR A 34 10.51 -20.28 -13.69
C TYR A 34 11.44 -19.37 -12.90
N SER A 35 11.40 -18.08 -13.20
CA SER A 35 11.96 -17.03 -12.35
C SER A 35 10.82 -16.38 -11.57
N PRO A 36 10.88 -16.34 -10.22
CA PRO A 36 9.91 -15.56 -9.46
C PRO A 36 10.07 -14.09 -9.83
N LYS A 37 8.94 -13.42 -10.08
CA LYS A 37 8.94 -11.96 -10.19
C LYS A 37 9.36 -11.36 -8.86
N ASP A 38 10.01 -10.20 -8.89
CA ASP A 38 10.33 -9.43 -7.68
C ASP A 38 9.10 -9.32 -6.77
N SER A 39 9.32 -9.46 -5.46
CA SER A 39 8.23 -9.46 -4.49
C SER A 39 7.56 -8.09 -4.45
N GLN A 40 6.29 -8.02 -4.91
CA GLN A 40 5.42 -6.86 -4.69
C GLN A 40 5.04 -6.64 -3.20
N GLN A 41 5.50 -7.54 -2.33
CA GLN A 41 5.33 -7.48 -0.89
C GLN A 41 6.45 -6.63 -0.28
N SER A 42 6.10 -5.63 0.51
CA SER A 42 7.06 -4.92 1.35
C SER A 42 7.59 -5.85 2.45
N PRO A 43 8.84 -5.64 2.93
CA PRO A 43 9.27 -6.18 4.20
C PRO A 43 8.22 -5.89 5.29
N PRO A 44 8.05 -6.75 6.31
CA PRO A 44 7.08 -6.49 7.37
C PRO A 44 7.35 -5.12 8.02
N LEU A 45 6.32 -4.28 8.09
CA LEU A 45 6.40 -2.90 8.53
C LEU A 45 6.02 -2.77 10.01
N ARG A 46 6.58 -1.79 10.70
CA ARG A 46 6.02 -1.26 11.95
C ARG A 46 5.42 0.10 11.65
N VAL A 47 4.19 0.34 12.10
CA VAL A 47 3.42 1.47 11.56
C VAL A 47 2.89 2.41 12.63
N GLU A 48 2.85 3.69 12.30
CA GLU A 48 2.12 4.74 12.99
C GLU A 48 0.84 5.07 12.21
N VAL A 49 -0.33 4.96 12.85
CA VAL A 49 -1.60 5.28 12.17
C VAL A 49 -1.82 6.79 12.11
N ILE A 50 -2.11 7.30 10.90
CA ILE A 50 -2.39 8.72 10.62
C ILE A 50 -3.91 8.96 10.69
N GLU A 51 -4.69 8.14 10.00
CA GLU A 51 -6.16 8.20 9.97
C GLU A 51 -6.75 6.81 9.67
N GLY A 52 -8.07 6.67 9.71
CA GLY A 52 -8.77 5.38 9.62
C GLY A 52 -8.49 4.50 8.40
N VAL A 53 -7.75 4.98 7.39
CA VAL A 53 -7.27 4.18 6.25
C VAL A 53 -5.82 4.46 5.85
N LYS A 54 -5.08 5.27 6.62
CA LYS A 54 -3.68 5.62 6.31
C LYS A 54 -2.77 5.45 7.51
N PHE A 55 -1.57 4.99 7.24
CA PHE A 55 -0.51 4.85 8.23
C PHE A 55 0.84 5.10 7.59
N ARG A 56 1.85 5.33 8.42
CA ARG A 56 3.23 5.56 8.03
C ARG A 56 4.09 4.40 8.51
N ASP A 57 5.00 3.93 7.67
CA ASP A 57 6.10 3.08 8.15
C ASP A 57 7.07 3.91 8.99
N ILE A 58 7.34 3.49 10.22
CA ILE A 58 8.23 4.23 11.12
C ILE A 58 9.71 4.13 10.71
N GLU A 59 10.07 3.15 9.87
CA GLU A 59 11.45 2.93 9.44
C GLU A 59 11.79 3.74 8.19
N THR A 60 10.96 3.65 7.13
CA THR A 60 11.20 4.38 5.88
C THR A 60 10.55 5.76 5.83
N GLY A 61 9.50 6.00 6.62
CA GLY A 61 8.68 7.20 6.55
C GLY A 61 7.61 7.18 5.45
N ASP A 62 7.54 6.10 4.65
CA ASP A 62 6.58 5.94 3.56
C ASP A 62 5.14 5.93 4.08
N VAL A 63 4.23 6.56 3.33
CA VAL A 63 2.81 6.61 3.67
C VAL A 63 2.07 5.56 2.87
N TYR A 64 1.33 4.71 3.59
CA TYR A 64 0.47 3.69 3.02
C TYR A 64 -0.99 4.08 3.20
N ARG A 65 -1.81 3.75 2.20
CA ARG A 65 -3.26 3.81 2.26
C ARG A 65 -3.86 2.46 1.94
N LEU A 66 -4.83 2.03 2.74
CA LEU A 66 -5.60 0.81 2.48
C LEU A 66 -6.39 0.98 1.18
N TYR A 67 -6.05 0.14 0.21
CA TYR A 67 -6.58 0.19 -1.14
C TYR A 67 -8.05 -0.26 -1.20
N GLY A 68 -8.86 0.42 -2.02
CA GLY A 68 -10.26 0.02 -2.27
C GLY A 68 -11.26 0.29 -1.13
N ILE A 69 -10.84 0.94 -0.05
CA ILE A 69 -11.73 1.40 1.01
C ILE A 69 -11.57 2.88 1.34
N ASP A 70 -12.56 3.40 2.04
CA ASP A 70 -12.53 4.70 2.68
C ASP A 70 -13.21 4.63 4.05
N ALA A 71 -12.84 5.50 4.98
CA ALA A 71 -13.42 5.54 6.31
C ALA A 71 -13.76 6.98 6.69
N CYS A 72 -14.59 7.14 7.74
CA CYS A 72 -14.89 8.45 8.30
C CYS A 72 -13.59 9.24 8.53
N ALA A 73 -13.56 10.50 8.09
CA ALA A 73 -12.45 11.40 8.41
C ALA A 73 -12.37 11.60 9.94
N PRO A 74 -11.20 11.91 10.54
CA PRO A 74 -11.06 11.97 12.00
C PRO A 74 -12.08 12.85 12.73
N ALA A 75 -12.44 14.00 12.15
CA ALA A 75 -13.44 14.93 12.70
C ALA A 75 -14.90 14.56 12.36
N GLN A 76 -15.13 13.57 11.50
CA GLN A 76 -16.45 13.18 11.05
C GLN A 76 -17.23 12.45 12.15
N ARG A 77 -18.52 12.78 12.25
CA ARG A 77 -19.46 12.17 13.20
C ARG A 77 -20.59 11.44 12.47
N ALA A 78 -21.10 10.39 13.11
CA ALA A 78 -22.31 9.68 12.73
C ALA A 78 -23.35 9.82 13.85
N THR A 79 -24.61 9.48 13.58
CA THR A 79 -25.70 9.54 14.57
C THR A 79 -26.44 8.20 14.64
N LEU A 80 -26.42 7.55 15.81
CA LEU A 80 -27.20 6.36 16.10
C LEU A 80 -28.50 6.80 16.82
N GLY A 81 -29.62 6.79 16.10
CA GLY A 81 -30.88 7.38 16.60
C GLY A 81 -30.71 8.87 16.88
N ARG A 82 -30.68 9.27 18.16
CA ARG A 82 -30.40 10.64 18.61
C ARG A 82 -29.00 10.86 19.17
N GLN A 83 -28.18 9.81 19.21
CA GLN A 83 -26.85 9.86 19.83
C GLN A 83 -25.76 10.10 18.79
N PRO A 84 -25.08 11.26 18.80
CA PRO A 84 -23.93 11.50 17.93
C PRO A 84 -22.70 10.75 18.45
N TRP A 85 -21.95 10.10 17.56
CA TRP A 85 -20.73 9.37 17.91
C TRP A 85 -19.59 9.64 16.91
N PRO A 86 -18.32 9.59 17.37
CA PRO A 86 -17.17 10.01 16.56
C PRO A 86 -16.69 8.88 15.64
N CYS A 87 -17.36 8.67 14.52
CA CYS A 87 -17.04 7.56 13.61
C CYS A 87 -15.61 7.62 13.05
N GLY A 88 -15.03 8.81 12.86
CA GLY A 88 -13.64 8.96 12.43
C GLY A 88 -12.62 8.48 13.46
N VAL A 89 -12.84 8.85 14.72
CA VAL A 89 -12.02 8.39 15.85
C VAL A 89 -12.12 6.89 16.00
N MET A 90 -13.32 6.32 15.88
CA MET A 90 -13.54 4.88 15.97
C MET A 90 -12.81 4.10 14.87
N ALA A 91 -12.86 4.55 13.62
CA ALA A 91 -12.14 3.91 12.52
C ALA A 91 -10.61 3.96 12.73
N THR A 92 -10.10 5.10 13.19
CA THR A 92 -8.67 5.29 13.50
C THR A 92 -8.24 4.40 14.67
N ALA A 93 -9.02 4.37 15.76
CA ALA A 93 -8.74 3.55 16.93
C ALA A 93 -8.75 2.05 16.61
N TRP A 94 -9.66 1.60 15.75
CA TRP A 94 -9.65 0.22 15.28
C TRP A 94 -8.37 -0.11 14.51
N LEU A 95 -7.94 0.77 13.59
CA LEU A 95 -6.73 0.53 12.81
C LEU A 95 -5.48 0.53 13.70
N VAL A 96 -5.43 1.40 14.72
CA VAL A 96 -4.39 1.36 15.76
C VAL A 96 -4.41 0.01 16.47
N SER A 97 -5.56 -0.46 16.95
CA SER A 97 -5.66 -1.76 17.63
C SER A 97 -5.22 -2.93 16.72
N ALA A 98 -5.58 -2.85 15.44
CA ALA A 98 -5.23 -3.87 14.45
C ALA A 98 -3.73 -3.90 14.12
N THR A 99 -2.98 -2.81 14.37
CA THR A 99 -1.60 -2.65 13.90
C THR A 99 -0.54 -2.41 14.98
N LEU A 100 -0.90 -1.81 16.11
CA LEU A 100 0.04 -1.43 17.16
C LEU A 100 0.72 -2.68 17.75
N GLY A 101 2.05 -2.62 17.83
CA GLY A 101 2.87 -3.73 18.34
C GLY A 101 2.90 -4.97 17.44
N LYS A 102 2.41 -4.87 16.20
CA LYS A 102 2.35 -5.96 15.23
C LYS A 102 3.16 -5.62 13.99
N TRP A 103 3.71 -6.66 13.35
CA TRP A 103 4.30 -6.56 12.02
C TRP A 103 3.21 -6.56 10.96
N ILE A 104 3.28 -5.63 10.02
CA ILE A 104 2.29 -5.43 8.97
C ILE A 104 2.89 -5.80 7.61
N ALA A 105 2.29 -6.78 6.94
CA ALA A 105 2.68 -7.15 5.59
C ALA A 105 1.78 -6.43 4.60
N CYS A 106 2.38 -5.70 3.65
CA CYS A 106 1.66 -4.96 2.62
C CYS A 106 2.08 -5.42 1.23
N ALA A 107 1.09 -5.66 0.37
CA ALA A 107 1.27 -5.84 -1.06
C ALA A 107 0.95 -4.52 -1.76
N LYS A 108 1.97 -3.88 -2.35
CA LYS A 108 1.83 -2.62 -3.10
C LYS A 108 1.05 -2.88 -4.38
N ILE A 109 0.02 -2.08 -4.63
CA ILE A 109 -0.76 -2.08 -5.88
C ILE A 109 -0.20 -1.02 -6.82
N HIS A 110 -0.14 0.22 -6.36
CA HIS A 110 0.46 1.35 -7.06
C HIS A 110 0.80 2.45 -6.06
N GLU A 111 1.35 3.55 -6.56
CA GLU A 111 1.66 4.73 -5.77
C GLU A 111 1.11 5.97 -6.47
N THR A 112 0.58 6.91 -5.72
CA THR A 112 0.03 8.16 -6.23
C THR A 112 0.33 9.27 -5.23
N ASP A 113 0.93 10.36 -5.70
CA ASP A 113 1.29 11.53 -4.89
C ASP A 113 2.09 11.18 -3.61
N GLY A 114 3.04 10.25 -3.73
CA GLY A 114 3.86 9.79 -2.59
C GLY A 114 3.11 8.93 -1.57
N VAL A 115 1.90 8.45 -1.90
CA VAL A 115 1.11 7.53 -1.07
C VAL A 115 1.02 6.17 -1.75
N ILE A 116 1.53 5.15 -1.07
CA ILE A 116 1.50 3.76 -1.52
C ILE A 116 0.09 3.20 -1.28
N GLN A 117 -0.61 2.87 -2.35
CA GLN A 117 -1.89 2.15 -2.27
C GLN A 117 -1.60 0.66 -2.14
N ALA A 118 -2.02 0.05 -1.03
CA ALA A 118 -1.68 -1.33 -0.73
C ALA A 118 -2.83 -2.10 -0.08
N ARG A 119 -2.77 -3.43 -0.24
CA ARG A 119 -3.52 -4.36 0.62
C ARG A 119 -2.59 -4.81 1.73
N CYS A 120 -3.05 -4.69 2.97
CA CYS A 120 -2.22 -4.96 4.13
C CYS A 120 -2.87 -5.94 5.09
N ALA A 121 -2.04 -6.70 5.78
CA ALA A 121 -2.42 -7.74 6.71
C ALA A 121 -1.60 -7.64 8.01
N SER A 122 -2.18 -8.11 9.09
CA SER A 122 -1.49 -8.37 10.37
C SER A 122 -1.60 -9.86 10.72
N SER A 123 -0.96 -10.27 11.80
CA SER A 123 -1.09 -11.64 12.32
C SER A 123 -2.53 -12.07 12.65
N GLN A 124 -3.40 -11.12 13.00
CA GLN A 124 -4.80 -11.39 13.38
C GLN A 124 -5.79 -11.14 12.23
N HIS A 125 -5.41 -10.32 11.25
CA HIS A 125 -6.29 -9.89 10.17
C HIS A 125 -5.58 -10.11 8.83
N GLY A 126 -6.01 -11.14 8.10
CA GLY A 126 -5.42 -11.48 6.78
C GLY A 126 -5.66 -10.44 5.69
N ASP A 127 -6.63 -9.53 5.88
CA ASP A 127 -6.84 -8.36 5.07
C ASP A 127 -7.52 -7.28 5.94
N LEU A 128 -6.78 -6.22 6.26
CA LEU A 128 -7.24 -5.14 7.13
C LEU A 128 -8.45 -4.42 6.53
N GLY A 129 -8.40 -4.09 5.23
CA GLY A 129 -9.48 -3.38 4.54
C GLY A 129 -10.76 -4.21 4.47
N ALA A 130 -10.65 -5.49 4.13
CA ALA A 130 -11.77 -6.43 4.14
C ALA A 130 -12.41 -6.56 5.53
N THR A 131 -11.59 -6.53 6.59
CA THR A 131 -12.08 -6.63 7.97
C THR A 131 -12.82 -5.37 8.40
N MET A 132 -12.28 -4.18 8.09
CA MET A 132 -12.97 -2.92 8.32
C MET A 132 -14.34 -2.87 7.64
N LEU A 133 -14.45 -3.35 6.40
CA LEU A 133 -15.73 -3.43 5.69
C LEU A 133 -16.71 -4.36 6.40
N ARG A 134 -16.26 -5.56 6.79
CA ARG A 134 -17.08 -6.56 7.48
C ARG A 134 -17.60 -6.08 8.84
N GLU A 135 -16.83 -5.23 9.51
CA GLU A 135 -17.18 -4.65 10.81
C GLU A 135 -17.96 -3.32 10.67
N GLY A 136 -18.14 -2.82 9.45
CA GLY A 136 -18.86 -1.56 9.19
C GLY A 136 -18.08 -0.32 9.64
N LEU A 137 -16.74 -0.37 9.62
CA LEU A 137 -15.85 0.74 9.96
C LEU A 137 -15.39 1.53 8.73
N ALA A 138 -15.60 0.97 7.55
CA ALA A 138 -15.24 1.54 6.25
C ALA A 138 -16.36 1.32 5.23
N VAL A 139 -16.27 2.04 4.12
CA VAL A 139 -17.09 1.88 2.91
C VAL A 139 -16.17 1.45 1.75
N ALA A 140 -16.67 0.65 0.81
CA ALA A 140 -15.88 0.28 -0.35
C ALA A 140 -15.84 1.46 -1.34
N VAL A 141 -14.70 1.66 -1.99
CA VAL A 141 -14.55 2.64 -3.06
C VAL A 141 -14.17 1.96 -4.38
N PRO A 142 -14.72 2.40 -5.53
CA PRO A 142 -14.32 1.89 -6.83
C PRO A 142 -12.83 2.16 -7.09
N VAL A 143 -12.11 1.14 -7.55
CA VAL A 143 -10.68 1.21 -7.83
C VAL A 143 -10.30 0.27 -8.97
N GLU A 144 -9.18 0.55 -9.64
CA GLU A 144 -8.61 -0.27 -10.72
C GLU A 144 -7.15 -0.62 -10.38
N PRO A 145 -6.79 -1.92 -10.19
CA PRO A 145 -7.61 -3.12 -10.37
C PRO A 145 -8.70 -3.32 -9.31
N PRO A 146 -9.84 -3.97 -9.66
CA PRO A 146 -10.99 -4.12 -8.78
C PRO A 146 -10.82 -5.21 -7.70
N LEU A 147 -11.37 -4.96 -6.52
CA LEU A 147 -11.41 -5.90 -5.39
C LEU A 147 -12.78 -6.59 -5.33
N ARG A 148 -12.88 -7.77 -5.95
CA ARG A 148 -14.16 -8.47 -6.21
C ARG A 148 -15.02 -8.73 -4.96
N THR A 149 -14.43 -8.87 -3.78
CA THR A 149 -15.14 -9.24 -2.55
C THR A 149 -15.56 -8.05 -1.69
N TYR A 150 -14.99 -6.86 -1.88
CA TYR A 150 -15.16 -5.74 -0.96
C TYR A 150 -16.60 -5.21 -0.94
N ALA A 151 -17.22 -5.06 -2.10
CA ALA A 151 -18.62 -4.64 -2.19
C ALA A 151 -19.58 -5.62 -1.49
N ALA A 152 -19.32 -6.93 -1.57
CA ALA A 152 -20.12 -7.94 -0.88
C ALA A 152 -19.95 -7.85 0.64
N LEU A 153 -18.72 -7.66 1.14
CA LEU A 153 -18.45 -7.49 2.57
C LEU A 153 -19.16 -6.26 3.15
N GLU A 154 -19.15 -5.14 2.43
CA GLU A 154 -19.91 -3.95 2.81
C GLU A 154 -21.41 -4.22 2.81
N GLN A 155 -21.93 -4.91 1.80
CA GLN A 155 -23.34 -5.26 1.72
C GLN A 155 -23.78 -6.15 2.88
N ASP A 156 -22.94 -7.10 3.31
CA ASP A 156 -23.23 -7.95 4.46
C ASP A 156 -23.23 -7.14 5.76
N ALA A 157 -22.28 -6.21 5.93
CA ALA A 157 -22.27 -5.29 7.06
C ALA A 157 -23.50 -4.37 7.09
N ARG A 158 -23.97 -3.92 5.91
CA ARG A 158 -25.22 -3.17 5.74
C ARG A 158 -26.44 -3.97 6.21
N LYS A 159 -26.61 -5.20 5.70
CA LYS A 159 -27.72 -6.08 6.06
C LYS A 159 -27.72 -6.42 7.56
N ALA A 160 -26.54 -6.53 8.16
CA ALA A 160 -26.38 -6.84 9.57
C ALA A 160 -26.36 -5.60 10.49
N TYR A 161 -26.59 -4.39 9.96
CA TYR A 161 -26.55 -3.13 10.71
C TYR A 161 -25.28 -2.98 11.57
N ARG A 162 -24.11 -3.25 10.99
CA ARG A 162 -22.83 -3.16 11.72
C ARG A 162 -22.21 -1.76 11.60
N GLY A 163 -21.65 -1.27 12.70
CA GLY A 163 -20.88 -0.03 12.74
C GLY A 163 -21.64 1.16 12.15
N LEU A 164 -21.06 1.77 11.12
CA LEU A 164 -21.65 2.88 10.36
C LEU A 164 -23.08 2.56 9.88
N TRP A 165 -23.34 1.31 9.48
CA TRP A 165 -24.61 0.91 8.88
C TRP A 165 -25.77 0.78 9.89
N ALA A 166 -25.50 0.87 11.19
CA ALA A 166 -26.53 1.06 12.21
C ALA A 166 -26.98 2.53 12.33
N SER A 167 -26.26 3.46 11.70
CA SER A 167 -26.34 4.90 11.96
C SER A 167 -26.68 5.70 10.71
N ARG A 168 -27.11 6.96 10.93
CA ARG A 168 -27.13 7.98 9.88
C ARG A 168 -25.76 8.66 9.83
N PHE A 169 -25.15 8.71 8.64
CA PHE A 169 -23.86 9.35 8.42
C PHE A 169 -23.75 9.86 6.98
N GLN A 170 -22.85 10.82 6.75
CA GLN A 170 -22.49 11.27 5.40
C GLN A 170 -21.42 10.33 4.83
N MET A 171 -21.44 10.03 3.52
CA MET A 171 -20.37 9.23 2.92
C MET A 171 -19.01 9.92 3.11
N PRO A 172 -17.92 9.22 3.49
CA PRO A 172 -16.68 9.90 3.88
C PRO A 172 -16.05 10.77 2.77
N GLY A 173 -16.13 10.33 1.51
CA GLY A 173 -15.71 11.13 0.37
C GLY A 173 -16.50 12.43 0.20
N GLU A 174 -17.80 12.43 0.48
CA GLU A 174 -18.63 13.66 0.46
C GLU A 174 -18.29 14.58 1.63
N PHE A 175 -18.09 14.03 2.83
CA PHE A 175 -17.70 14.81 4.00
C PHE A 175 -16.41 15.60 3.74
N ARG A 176 -15.38 14.96 3.18
CA ARG A 176 -14.12 15.65 2.85
C ARG A 176 -14.28 16.70 1.75
N ARG A 177 -15.12 16.46 0.72
CA ARG A 177 -15.42 17.46 -0.31
C ARG A 177 -16.09 18.70 0.28
N ASN A 178 -17.04 18.52 1.19
CA ASN A 178 -17.74 19.64 1.84
C ASN A 178 -16.82 20.43 2.76
N ALA A 179 -15.95 19.75 3.50
CA ALA A 179 -14.95 20.39 4.34
C ALA A 179 -13.97 21.25 3.53
N ALA A 180 -13.54 20.78 2.35
CA ALA A 180 -12.67 21.54 1.45
C ALA A 180 -13.37 22.75 0.79
N ALA A 181 -14.70 22.69 0.65
CA ALA A 181 -15.49 23.77 0.04
C ALA A 181 -15.89 24.89 1.02
N THR A 182 -15.65 24.71 2.32
CA THR A 182 -15.91 25.73 3.34
C THR A 182 -14.58 26.40 3.68
N PRO A 183 -14.28 27.62 3.20
CA PRO A 183 -13.18 28.38 3.76
C PRO A 183 -13.44 28.53 5.26
N THR A 184 -12.46 28.20 6.08
CA THR A 184 -12.48 28.46 7.52
C THR A 184 -12.82 29.92 7.74
N GLU A 185 -14.07 30.20 8.10
CA GLU A 185 -14.45 31.47 8.68
C GLU A 185 -13.71 31.57 10.00
N VAL A 186 -12.69 32.44 10.00
CA VAL A 186 -11.85 32.73 11.16
C VAL A 186 -12.75 33.21 12.28
N GLU A 187 -12.70 32.50 13.40
CA GLU A 187 -13.32 32.84 14.66
C GLU A 187 -12.84 34.21 15.14
N GLY A 188 -13.58 35.25 14.72
CA GLY A 188 -13.48 36.61 15.23
C GLY A 188 -14.71 36.91 16.07
N GLY A 189 -14.59 36.80 17.39
CA GLY A 189 -15.67 37.26 18.27
C GLY A 189 -15.61 36.75 19.69
N ARG A 190 -14.72 37.33 20.50
CA ARG A 190 -14.91 37.40 21.95
C ARG A 190 -15.09 38.87 22.35
N PRO A 191 -16.16 39.24 23.09
CA PRO A 191 -16.09 40.35 24.02
C PRO A 191 -15.37 39.94 25.32
#